data_AF-A0A354AZ81-F1
#
_entry.id   AF-A0A354AZ81-F1
#
_cell.length_a   1.000
_cell.length_b   1.000
_cell.length_c   1.000
_cell.angle_alpha   90.00
_cell.angle_beta   90.00
_cell.angle_gamma   90.00
#
_symmetry.space_group_name_H-M   'P 1'
#
loop_
_entity.id
_entity.type
_entity.pdbx_description
1 polymer ?
#
loop_
_entity_poly.entity_id
_entity_poly.type
_entity_poly.pdbx_seq_one_letter_code
_entity_poly.pdbx_strand_id
1 'polypeptide(L)' 'MISPPTSTILRDRVAKAHIDIRIRRLSLGNPGDVRPAGEGVSELRIHYGPGYRIYFTKQGDAVVILVSRRLQ' A
#
# COMPACT_ATOMS: atom_id res chain seq x y z
N MET A 1 -7.09 -2.31 21.96
CA MET A 1 -8.03 -3.09 21.12
C MET A 1 -8.01 -2.47 19.74
N ILE A 2 -7.25 -3.02 18.79
CA ILE A 2 -7.20 -2.51 17.41
C ILE A 2 -8.30 -3.26 16.65
N SER A 3 -9.34 -2.54 16.24
CA SER A 3 -10.41 -3.13 15.41
C SER A 3 -9.80 -3.67 14.12
N PRO A 4 -10.16 -4.88 13.68
CA PRO A 4 -9.69 -5.39 12.40
C PRO A 4 -10.15 -4.45 11.28
N PRO A 5 -9.30 -4.16 10.28
CA PRO A 5 -9.73 -3.36 9.13
C PRO A 5 -10.89 -4.09 8.45
N THR A 6 -12.04 -3.43 8.34
CA THR A 6 -13.19 -3.91 7.59
C THR A 6 -12.70 -4.25 6.19
N SER A 7 -12.72 -5.54 5.82
CA SER A 7 -12.26 -6.07 4.53
C SER A 7 -13.04 -5.40 3.39
N THR A 8 -12.55 -4.25 2.95
CA THR A 8 -13.14 -3.50 1.86
C THR A 8 -12.52 -4.02 0.58
N ILE A 9 -13.27 -4.82 -0.16
CA ILE A 9 -12.81 -5.37 -1.43
C ILE A 9 -12.54 -4.21 -2.40
N LEU A 10 -11.30 -4.08 -2.87
CA LEU A 10 -10.97 -3.16 -3.94
C LEU A 10 -11.69 -3.63 -5.22
N ARG A 11 -12.68 -2.88 -5.70
CA ARG A 11 -13.46 -3.24 -6.91
C ARG A 11 -12.85 -2.71 -8.20
N ASP A 12 -11.94 -1.75 -8.09
CA ASP A 12 -11.23 -1.15 -9.22
C ASP A 12 -10.13 -2.09 -9.73
N ARG A 13 -10.38 -2.73 -10.87
CA ARG A 13 -9.45 -3.71 -11.49
C ARG A 13 -8.15 -3.06 -11.97
N VAL A 14 -8.21 -1.82 -12.43
CA VAL A 14 -7.01 -1.12 -12.93
C VAL A 14 -6.15 -0.69 -11.75
N ALA A 15 -6.76 -0.22 -10.67
CA ALA A 15 -6.03 0.04 -9.43
C ALA A 15 -5.34 -1.21 -8.87
N LYS A 16 -6.00 -2.39 -8.92
CA LYS A 16 -5.36 -3.66 -8.54
C LYS A 16 -4.08 -3.92 -9.34
N ALA A 17 -4.14 -3.81 -10.66
CA ALA A 17 -2.96 -4.02 -11.50
C ALA A 17 -1.82 -3.07 -11.14
N HIS A 18 -2.11 -1.79 -10.90
CA HIS A 18 -1.11 -0.83 -10.45
C HIS A 18 -0.53 -1.18 -9.07
N ILE A 19 -1.36 -1.63 -8.13
CA ILE A 19 -0.92 -2.08 -6.79
C ILE A 19 -0.01 -3.31 -6.92
N ASP A 20 -0.39 -4.32 -7.69
CA ASP A 20 0.38 -5.55 -7.88
C ASP A 20 1.76 -5.26 -8.47
N ILE A 21 1.83 -4.40 -9.50
CA ILE A 21 3.10 -3.94 -10.08
C ILE A 21 3.97 -3.28 -9.01
N ARG A 22 3.38 -2.46 -8.14
CA ARG A 22 4.12 -1.75 -7.09
C ARG A 22 4.60 -2.65 -5.97
N ILE A 23 3.80 -3.63 -5.55
CA ILE A 23 4.22 -4.65 -4.58
C ILE A 23 5.38 -5.48 -5.15
N ARG A 24 5.29 -5.89 -6.43
CA ARG A 24 6.38 -6.62 -7.09
C ARG A 24 7.65 -5.79 -7.20
N ARG A 25 7.55 -4.50 -7.49
CA ARG A 25 8.73 -3.61 -7.52
C ARG A 25 9.32 -3.40 -6.13
N LEU A 26 8.49 -3.28 -5.10
CA LEU A 26 8.92 -3.20 -3.71
C LEU A 26 9.70 -4.46 -3.31
N SER A 27 9.23 -5.66 -3.68
CA SER A 27 9.95 -6.92 -3.37
C SER A 27 11.30 -7.05 -4.10
N LEU A 28 11.47 -6.36 -5.23
CA LEU A 28 12.72 -6.28 -5.98
C LEU A 28 13.62 -5.10 -5.54
N GLY A 29 13.26 -4.38 -4.47
CA GLY A 29 14.06 -3.26 -3.97
C GLY A 29 13.93 -1.97 -4.78
N ASN A 30 12.91 -1.83 -5.63
CA ASN A 30 12.67 -0.63 -6.45
C ASN A 30 11.30 0.01 -6.14
N PRO A 31 11.07 0.53 -4.94
CA PRO A 31 9.72 0.89 -4.51
C PRO A 31 9.19 2.18 -5.17
N GLY A 32 10.07 3.05 -5.67
CA GLY A 32 9.71 4.34 -6.25
C GLY A 32 9.37 5.38 -5.18
N ASP A 33 8.17 5.98 -5.28
CA ASP A 33 7.75 7.10 -4.42
C ASP A 33 7.30 6.64 -3.02
N VAL A 34 8.27 6.39 -2.16
CA VAL A 34 8.09 6.03 -0.74
C VAL A 34 8.44 7.18 0.17
N ARG A 35 7.65 7.37 1.23
CA ARG A 35 7.93 8.28 2.34
C ARG A 35 7.73 7.59 3.69
N PRO A 36 8.49 7.98 4.73
CA PRO A 36 8.17 7.56 6.09
C PRO A 36 6.78 8.10 6.49
N ALA A 37 5.95 7.23 7.07
CA ALA A 37 4.64 7.57 7.62
C ALA A 37 4.64 7.66 9.15
N GLY A 38 5.77 7.35 9.79
CA GLY A 38 5.94 7.28 11.25
C GLY A 38 5.93 5.85 11.78
N GLU A 39 6.46 5.64 13.00
CA GLU A 39 6.37 4.37 13.75
C GLU A 39 6.85 3.12 12.98
N GLY A 40 7.89 3.26 12.15
CA GLY A 40 8.42 2.15 11.33
C GLY A 40 7.53 1.76 10.15
N VAL A 41 6.54 2.59 9.81
CA VAL A 41 5.66 2.44 8.64
C VAL A 41 6.15 3.34 7.50
N SER A 42 6.12 2.79 6.29
CA SER A 42 6.38 3.48 5.04
C SER A 42 5.11 3.62 4.22
N GLU A 43 4.93 4.75 3.58
CA GLU A 43 3.85 5.03 2.64
C GLU A 43 4.40 5.03 1.20
N LEU A 44 3.85 4.15 0.37
CA LEU A 44 4.06 4.11 -1.07
C LEU A 44 2.87 4.73 -1.79
N ARG A 45 3.13 5.77 -2.59
CA ARG A 45 2.11 6.55 -3.29
C ARG A 45 1.91 6.06 -4.72
N ILE A 46 0.66 5.83 -5.08
CA ILE A 46 0.25 5.42 -6.43
C ILE A 46 -0.47 6.58 -7.09
N HIS A 47 0.18 7.15 -8.10
CA HIS A 47 -0.34 8.22 -8.95
C HIS A 47 -1.30 7.65 -10.00
N TYR A 48 -2.41 7.08 -9.55
CA TYR A 48 -3.47 6.55 -10.39
C TYR A 48 -4.85 6.84 -9.78
N GLY A 49 -5.79 7.32 -10.60
CA GLY A 49 -7.18 7.57 -10.23
C GLY A 49 -7.32 8.43 -8.96
N PRO A 50 -8.11 8.01 -7.95
CA PRO A 50 -8.38 8.79 -6.73
C PRO A 50 -7.16 8.97 -5.80
N GLY A 51 -6.00 8.41 -6.15
CA GLY A 51 -4.81 8.43 -5.32
C GLY A 51 -4.87 7.32 -4.28
N TYR A 52 -4.33 6.15 -4.65
CA TYR A 52 -4.16 5.02 -3.74
C TYR A 52 -2.84 5.14 -2.97
N ARG A 53 -2.85 4.69 -1.72
CA ARG A 53 -1.67 4.65 -0.85
C ARG A 53 -1.52 3.23 -0.32
N ILE A 54 -0.30 2.73 -0.34
CA ILE A 54 0.08 1.47 0.27
C ILE A 54 0.91 1.80 1.50
N TYR A 55 0.41 1.46 2.68
CA TYR A 55 1.19 1.51 3.91
C TYR A 55 1.79 0.15 4.15
N PHE A 56 3.08 0.10 4.44
CA PHE A 56 3.75 -1.16 4.70
C PHE A 56 4.81 -1.04 5.78
N THR A 57 5.04 -2.16 6.45
CA THR A 57 6.15 -2.34 7.39
C THR A 57 6.69 -3.75 7.23
N LYS A 58 7.98 -3.93 7.55
CA LYS A 58 8.65 -5.23 7.50
C LYS A 58 8.70 -5.80 8.91
N GLN A 59 8.14 -7.00 9.10
CA GLN A 59 8.20 -7.74 10.36
C GLN A 59 8.88 -9.08 10.10
N GLY A 60 10.15 -9.20 10.50
CA GLY A 60 10.99 -10.33 10.10
C GLY A 60 11.08 -10.42 8.57
N ASP A 61 10.70 -11.57 8.02
CA ASP A 61 10.67 -11.81 6.56
C ASP A 61 9.33 -11.48 5.91
N ALA A 62 8.33 -11.06 6.69
CA ALA A 62 7.01 -10.69 6.20
C ALA A 62 6.89 -9.18 5.95
N VAL A 63 6.12 -8.79 4.92
CA VAL A 63 5.70 -7.41 4.70
C VAL A 63 4.20 -7.32 4.96
N VAL A 64 3.82 -6.51 5.94
CA VAL A 64 2.41 -6.21 6.23
C VAL A 64 2.00 -5.04 5.37
N ILE A 65 0.85 -5.15 4.67
CA ILE A 65 0.39 -4.16 3.70
C ILE A 65 -1.05 -3.74 4.01
N LEU A 66 -1.29 -2.42 4.01
CA LEU A 66 -2.62 -1.82 4.04
C LEU A 66 -2.80 -0.93 2.81
N VAL A 67 -3.88 -1.15 2.06
CA VAL A 67 -4.26 -0.30 0.93
C VAL A 67 -5.35 0.67 1.39
N SER A 68 -5.12 1.96 1.16
CA SER A 68 -6.15 2.99 1.34
C SER A 68 -6.40 3.77 0.05
N ARG A 69 -7.62 4.27 -0.09
CA ARG A 69 -7.99 5.29 -1.08
C ARG A 69 -8.25 6.58 -0.33
N ARG A 70 -7.89 7.73 -0.90
CA ARG A 70 -8.37 9.01 -0.38
C ARG A 70 -9.87 9.12 -0.69
N LEU A 71 -10.70 9.28 0.34
CA LEU A 71 -12.09 9.71 0.14
C LEU A 71 -12.04 11.21 -0.16
N GLN A 72 -12.66 11.62 -1.27
CA GLN A 72 -13.04 13.02 -1.50
C GLN A 72 -14.35 13.30 -0.78
#